data_AF-A0A101TD10-F1
#
_entry.id   AF-A0A101TD10-F1
#
_cell.length_a   1.000
_cell.length_b   1.000
_cell.length_c   1.000
_cell.angle_alpha   90.00
_cell.angle_beta   90.00
_cell.angle_gamma   90.00
#
_symmetry.space_group_name_H-M   'P 1'
#
loop_
_entity.id
_entity.type
_entity.pdbx_description
1 polymer ?
#
loop_
_entity_poly.entity_id
_entity_poly.type
_entity_poly.pdbx_seq_one_letter_code
_entity_poly.pdbx_strand_id
1 'polypeptide(L)'
;MNIRFPGHRHGKSGAAEIPADAEGIAALLSECELLRSQAAQEGVRLDDSPASLEALDQLVPRWRDDAETLPWLGNDAGLYLGTVVVRTVPGAAWHIRAGGEPVVRLASGREVEVVESGREWAASGVPELSQLYAEVAEA
;
A
#
# COMPACT_ATOMS: atom_id res chain seq x y z
N MET A 1 -2.49 -9.66 -50.79
CA MET A 1 -3.28 -9.81 -49.55
C MET A 1 -2.63 -8.91 -48.51
N ASN A 2 -3.17 -7.70 -48.30
CA ASN A 2 -2.63 -6.74 -47.33
C ASN A 2 -3.44 -6.87 -46.03
N ILE A 3 -2.83 -7.46 -45.00
CA ILE A 3 -3.40 -7.47 -43.65
C ILE A 3 -2.93 -6.22 -42.93
N ARG A 4 -3.88 -5.30 -42.72
CA ARG A 4 -3.72 -4.06 -41.95
C ARG A 4 -4.13 -4.36 -40.52
N PHE A 5 -3.17 -4.38 -39.60
CA PHE A 5 -3.46 -4.40 -38.16
C PHE A 5 -3.75 -2.96 -37.70
N PRO A 6 -4.94 -2.66 -37.13
CA PRO A 6 -5.18 -1.40 -36.46
C PRO A 6 -4.56 -1.42 -35.06
N GLY A 7 -4.03 -0.26 -34.65
CA GLY A 7 -3.08 -0.15 -33.56
C GLY A 7 -3.65 -0.07 -32.15
N HIS A 8 -2.72 -0.06 -31.20
CA HIS A 8 -2.94 0.51 -29.87
C HIS A 8 -2.01 1.72 -29.72
N ARG A 9 -2.59 2.91 -29.91
CA ARG A 9 -1.99 4.15 -29.43
C ARG A 9 -2.02 4.09 -27.91
N HIS A 10 -0.87 4.11 -27.26
CA HIS A 10 -0.77 4.42 -25.83
C HIS A 10 -1.26 5.86 -25.65
N GLY A 11 -2.55 6.00 -25.39
CA GLY A 11 -3.18 7.29 -25.11
C GLY A 11 -2.89 7.68 -23.67
N LYS A 12 -2.19 8.80 -23.50
CA LYS A 12 -2.42 9.79 -22.43
C LYS A 12 -2.85 9.17 -21.08
N SER A 13 -1.89 8.74 -20.27
CA SER A 13 -2.14 8.39 -18.87
C SER A 13 -2.43 9.66 -18.08
N GLY A 14 -3.70 10.11 -18.15
CA GLY A 14 -4.27 10.92 -17.09
C GLY A 14 -4.41 10.04 -15.86
N ALA A 15 -4.09 10.60 -14.69
CA ALA A 15 -4.15 9.94 -13.41
C ALA A 15 -5.44 9.09 -13.28
N ALA A 16 -5.28 7.81 -12.97
CA ALA A 16 -6.38 6.85 -12.88
C ALA A 16 -6.77 6.65 -11.41
N GLU A 17 -8.06 6.54 -11.13
CA GLU A 17 -8.56 6.19 -9.80
C GLU A 17 -8.75 4.67 -9.74
N ILE A 18 -8.13 4.02 -8.75
CA ILE A 18 -8.43 2.61 -8.46
C ILE A 18 -9.75 2.61 -7.68
N PRO A 19 -10.75 1.81 -8.07
CA PRO A 19 -11.96 1.67 -7.29
C PRO A 19 -11.61 1.31 -5.84
N ALA A 20 -12.03 2.14 -4.90
CA ALA A 20 -11.96 1.86 -3.46
C ALA A 20 -13.07 0.88 -3.01
N ASP A 21 -13.67 0.15 -3.95
CA ASP A 21 -14.63 -0.89 -3.61
C ASP A 21 -13.90 -2.12 -3.04
N ALA A 22 -14.67 -2.98 -2.39
CA ALA A 22 -14.12 -4.16 -1.72
C ALA A 22 -13.33 -5.07 -2.67
N GLU A 23 -13.69 -5.11 -3.96
CA GLU A 23 -13.05 -5.93 -4.99
C GLU A 23 -11.68 -5.35 -5.40
N GLY A 24 -11.59 -4.04 -5.65
CA GLY A 24 -10.34 -3.35 -5.98
C GLY A 24 -9.34 -3.36 -4.82
N ILE A 25 -9.84 -3.22 -3.60
CA ILE A 25 -9.04 -3.35 -2.38
C ILE A 25 -8.60 -4.81 -2.16
N ALA A 26 -9.47 -5.80 -2.38
CA ALA A 26 -9.09 -7.21 -2.26
C ALA A 26 -8.02 -7.64 -3.26
N ALA A 27 -8.05 -7.08 -4.48
CA ALA A 27 -7.01 -7.30 -5.48
C ALA A 27 -5.65 -6.73 -5.02
N LEU A 28 -5.61 -5.50 -4.49
CA LEU A 28 -4.40 -4.90 -3.92
C LEU A 28 -3.89 -5.65 -2.68
N LEU A 29 -4.79 -6.15 -1.84
CA LEU A 29 -4.43 -6.95 -0.66
C LEU A 29 -3.89 -8.34 -0.99
N SER A 30 -4.31 -8.91 -2.13
CA SER A 30 -3.76 -10.17 -2.65
C SER A 30 -2.31 -10.01 -3.13
N GLU A 31 -1.84 -8.77 -3.34
CA GLU A 31 -0.45 -8.49 -3.68
C GLU A 31 0.45 -8.41 -2.42
N CYS A 32 -0.12 -8.36 -1.21
CA CYS A 32 0.62 -8.25 0.05
C CYS A 32 1.02 -9.61 0.66
N GLU A 33 1.20 -10.65 -0.17
CA GLU A 33 1.46 -12.02 0.28
C GLU A 33 2.75 -12.15 1.09
N LEU A 34 3.79 -11.38 0.75
CA LEU A 34 5.07 -11.45 1.46
C LEU A 34 4.93 -10.90 2.88
N LEU A 35 4.28 -9.73 3.05
CA LEU A 35 4.01 -9.18 4.37
C LEU A 35 3.12 -10.08 5.21
N ARG A 36 2.04 -10.62 4.64
CA ARG A 36 1.12 -11.53 5.34
C ARG A 36 1.83 -12.82 5.76
N SER A 37 2.69 -13.36 4.92
CA SER A 37 3.53 -14.52 5.25
C SER A 37 4.47 -14.20 6.41
N GLN A 38 5.19 -13.07 6.33
CA GLN A 38 6.11 -12.62 7.38
C GLN A 38 5.40 -12.45 8.74
N ALA A 39 4.25 -11.78 8.74
CA ALA A 39 3.44 -11.59 9.95
C ALA A 39 2.96 -12.94 10.52
N ALA A 40 2.49 -13.85 9.65
CA ALA A 40 2.01 -15.17 10.07
C ALA A 40 3.13 -16.04 10.68
N GLN A 41 4.38 -15.94 10.18
CA GLN A 41 5.52 -16.64 10.78
C GLN A 41 5.81 -16.18 12.22
N GLU A 42 5.48 -14.93 12.55
CA GLU A 42 5.62 -14.35 13.89
C GLU A 42 4.30 -14.44 14.70
N GLY A 43 3.30 -15.19 14.21
CA GLY A 43 2.03 -15.42 14.90
C GLY A 43 1.03 -14.27 14.84
N VAL A 44 1.30 -13.27 13.98
CA VAL A 44 0.42 -12.10 13.79
C VAL A 44 -0.55 -12.36 12.63
N ARG A 45 -1.84 -12.17 12.88
CA ARG A 45 -2.88 -12.21 11.85
C ARG A 45 -3.26 -10.81 11.42
N LEU A 46 -3.05 -10.50 10.16
CA LEU A 46 -3.45 -9.24 9.54
C LEU A 46 -4.92 -9.28 9.11
N ASP A 47 -5.76 -8.47 9.73
CA ASP A 47 -7.22 -8.41 9.55
C ASP A 47 -7.71 -7.09 8.93
N ASP A 48 -6.78 -6.32 8.34
CA ASP A 48 -7.03 -5.04 7.69
C ASP A 48 -7.62 -3.97 8.63
N SER A 49 -7.39 -4.12 9.93
CA SER A 49 -7.73 -3.13 10.95
C SER A 49 -6.51 -2.27 11.35
N PRO A 50 -6.74 -1.11 12.00
CA PRO A 50 -5.66 -0.30 12.57
C PRO A 50 -4.80 -1.08 13.57
N ALA A 51 -5.39 -2.00 14.35
CA ALA A 51 -4.66 -2.82 15.31
C ALA A 51 -3.64 -3.76 14.63
N SER A 52 -3.88 -4.16 13.38
CA SER A 52 -2.89 -4.90 12.61
C SER A 52 -1.64 -4.08 12.29
N LEU A 53 -1.74 -2.75 12.17
CA LEU A 53 -0.58 -1.89 11.95
C LEU A 53 0.31 -1.83 13.19
N GLU A 54 -0.30 -1.69 14.37
CA GLU A 54 0.41 -1.78 15.64
C GLU A 54 1.13 -3.13 15.78
N ALA A 55 0.46 -4.23 15.40
CA ALA A 55 1.07 -5.56 15.44
C ALA A 55 2.24 -5.71 14.45
N LEU A 56 2.17 -5.07 13.27
CA LEU A 56 3.29 -5.01 12.33
C LEU A 56 4.47 -4.26 12.92
N ASP A 57 4.25 -3.11 13.56
CA ASP A 57 5.31 -2.31 14.19
C ASP A 57 6.07 -3.08 15.29
N GLN A 58 5.47 -4.11 15.89
CA GLN A 58 6.10 -4.98 16.89
C GLN A 58 6.86 -6.20 16.32
N LEU A 59 6.87 -6.39 15.00
CA LEU A 59 7.56 -7.54 14.39
C LEU A 59 9.08 -7.45 14.55
N VAL A 60 9.71 -8.61 14.77
CA VAL A 60 11.18 -8.71 14.77
C VAL A 60 11.69 -8.54 13.34
N PRO A 61 12.55 -7.55 13.04
CA PRO A 61 12.85 -7.13 11.68
C PRO A 61 13.93 -7.97 10.99
N ARG A 62 13.75 -9.30 10.95
CA ARG A 62 14.72 -10.26 10.37
C ARG A 62 14.97 -10.06 8.88
N TRP A 63 14.01 -9.47 8.17
CA TRP A 63 14.14 -9.16 6.74
C TRP A 63 15.18 -8.08 6.44
N ARG A 64 15.59 -7.27 7.43
CA ARG A 64 16.52 -6.15 7.18
C ARG A 64 17.92 -6.60 6.78
N ASP A 65 18.31 -7.81 7.16
CA ASP A 65 19.57 -8.42 6.74
C ASP A 65 19.49 -9.00 5.31
N ASP A 66 18.30 -9.04 4.70
CA ASP A 66 18.05 -9.53 3.35
C ASP A 66 17.71 -8.36 2.40
N ALA A 67 18.73 -7.93 1.65
CA ALA A 67 18.62 -6.84 0.68
C ALA A 67 17.68 -7.14 -0.50
N GLU A 68 17.40 -8.41 -0.79
CA GLU A 68 16.43 -8.77 -1.83
C GLU A 68 15.01 -8.64 -1.30
N THR A 69 14.73 -9.09 -0.07
CA THR A 69 13.40 -9.08 0.55
C THR A 69 12.95 -7.68 1.00
N LEU A 70 13.85 -6.88 1.56
CA LEU A 70 13.56 -5.56 2.15
C LEU A 70 12.69 -4.65 1.25
N PRO A 71 13.01 -4.39 -0.03
CA PRO A 71 12.22 -3.49 -0.86
C PRO A 71 10.80 -4.01 -1.15
N TRP A 72 10.62 -5.33 -1.30
CA TRP A 72 9.31 -5.93 -1.55
C TRP A 72 8.45 -5.88 -0.29
N LEU A 73 9.01 -6.21 0.87
CA LEU A 73 8.28 -6.12 2.14
C LEU A 73 7.86 -4.68 2.44
N GLY A 74 8.71 -3.71 2.14
CA GLY A 74 8.38 -2.29 2.27
C GLY A 74 7.23 -1.85 1.36
N ASN A 75 7.19 -2.34 0.11
CA ASN A 75 6.06 -2.09 -0.77
C ASN A 75 4.76 -2.66 -0.19
N ASP A 76 4.79 -3.92 0.24
CA ASP A 76 3.62 -4.58 0.83
C ASP A 76 3.14 -3.86 2.09
N ALA A 77 4.06 -3.45 2.97
CA ALA A 77 3.75 -2.68 4.17
C ALA A 77 3.02 -1.37 3.84
N GLY A 78 3.49 -0.66 2.81
CA GLY A 78 2.85 0.55 2.34
C GLY A 78 1.47 0.33 1.73
N LEU A 79 1.32 -0.70 0.89
CA LEU A 79 0.03 -1.06 0.30
C LEU A 79 -0.98 -1.51 1.37
N TYR A 80 -0.51 -2.23 2.38
CA TYR A 80 -1.31 -2.64 3.52
C TYR A 80 -1.78 -1.43 4.34
N LEU A 81 -0.88 -0.49 4.67
CA LEU A 81 -1.23 0.78 5.32
C LEU A 81 -2.31 1.52 4.53
N GLY A 82 -2.11 1.71 3.22
CA GLY A 82 -3.07 2.41 2.38
C GLY A 82 -4.44 1.71 2.34
N THR A 83 -4.46 0.38 2.41
CA THR A 83 -5.69 -0.38 2.51
C THR A 83 -6.42 -0.11 3.82
N VAL A 84 -5.71 -0.15 4.96
CA VAL A 84 -6.31 0.16 6.26
C VAL A 84 -6.90 1.57 6.23
N VAL A 85 -6.15 2.56 5.74
CA VAL A 85 -6.61 3.95 5.61
C VAL A 85 -7.88 4.05 4.76
N VAL A 86 -7.90 3.51 3.55
CA VAL A 86 -9.08 3.58 2.66
C VAL A 86 -10.30 2.90 3.26
N ARG A 87 -10.10 1.82 4.04
CA ARG A 87 -11.20 1.08 4.69
C ARG A 87 -11.77 1.79 5.91
N THR A 88 -10.97 2.56 6.65
CA THR A 88 -11.37 3.09 7.96
C THR A 88 -11.47 4.61 8.03
N VAL A 89 -10.80 5.35 7.13
CA VAL A 89 -10.82 6.82 7.10
C VAL A 89 -11.84 7.30 6.06
N PRO A 90 -12.94 7.96 6.47
CA PRO A 90 -13.99 8.40 5.55
C PRO A 90 -13.46 9.33 4.46
N GLY A 91 -13.78 9.01 3.20
CA GLY A 91 -13.38 9.82 2.05
C GLY A 91 -11.93 9.64 1.60
N ALA A 92 -11.17 8.73 2.22
CA ALA A 92 -9.90 8.27 1.68
C ALA A 92 -10.14 7.35 0.47
N ALA A 93 -9.33 7.53 -0.59
CA ALA A 93 -9.41 6.72 -1.80
C ALA A 93 -8.04 6.54 -2.45
N TRP A 94 -7.86 5.42 -3.15
CA TRP A 94 -6.67 5.18 -3.95
C TRP A 94 -6.62 6.09 -5.18
N HIS A 95 -5.42 6.58 -5.49
CA HIS A 95 -5.15 7.39 -6.67
C HIS A 95 -3.81 6.97 -7.30
N ILE A 96 -3.76 6.85 -8.63
CA ILE A 96 -2.52 6.60 -9.36
C ILE A 96 -2.03 7.91 -9.96
N ARG A 97 -0.86 8.37 -9.49
CA ARG A 97 -0.20 9.56 -10.04
C ARG A 97 0.20 9.36 -11.49
N ALA A 98 0.51 10.46 -12.19
CA ALA A 98 0.95 10.42 -13.59
C ALA A 98 2.20 9.52 -13.82
N GLY A 99 3.01 9.29 -12.78
CA GLY A 99 4.16 8.39 -12.79
C GLY A 99 3.82 6.90 -12.61
N GLY A 100 2.56 6.55 -12.35
CA GLY A 100 2.13 5.18 -12.06
C GLY A 100 2.18 4.79 -10.57
N GLU A 101 2.59 5.73 -9.71
CA GLU A 101 2.74 5.49 -8.27
C GLU A 101 1.38 5.52 -7.56
N PRO A 102 1.03 4.49 -6.76
CA PRO A 102 -0.17 4.49 -5.96
C PRO A 102 -0.01 5.35 -4.71
N VAL A 103 -0.96 6.25 -4.51
CA VAL A 103 -1.09 7.09 -3.32
C VAL A 103 -2.50 6.99 -2.75
N VAL A 104 -2.65 7.32 -1.47
CA VAL A 104 -3.99 7.49 -0.86
C VAL A 104 -4.31 8.98 -0.81
N ARG A 105 -5.40 9.39 -1.45
CA ARG A 105 -5.92 10.76 -1.41
C ARG A 105 -7.01 10.86 -0.36
N LEU A 106 -6.85 11.78 0.58
CA LEU A 106 -7.80 12.05 1.66
C LEU A 106 -8.93 12.98 1.20
N ALA A 107 -9.99 13.09 2.01
CA ALA A 107 -11.10 14.01 1.76
C ALA A 107 -10.66 15.48 1.67
N SER A 108 -9.59 15.85 2.39
CA SER A 108 -8.95 17.17 2.31
C SER A 108 -8.21 17.45 1.00
N GLY A 109 -8.03 16.43 0.15
CA GLY A 109 -7.24 16.48 -1.07
C GLY A 109 -5.74 16.22 -0.86
N ARG A 110 -5.29 16.05 0.40
CA ARG A 110 -3.91 15.65 0.71
C ARG A 110 -3.65 14.23 0.19
N GLU A 111 -2.49 14.02 -0.42
CA GLU A 111 -2.03 12.70 -0.84
C GLU A 111 -1.02 12.14 0.15
N VAL A 112 -1.11 10.84 0.42
CA VAL A 112 -0.23 10.08 1.31
C VAL A 112 0.57 9.08 0.48
N GLU A 113 1.90 9.17 0.55
CA GLU A 113 2.84 8.34 -0.22
C GLU A 113 3.11 7.02 0.51
N VAL A 114 2.07 6.18 0.59
CA VAL A 114 2.07 5.00 1.47
C VAL A 114 3.18 4.00 1.16
N VAL A 115 3.58 3.84 -0.12
CA VAL A 115 4.68 2.94 -0.52
C VAL A 115 6.03 3.45 -0.03
N GLU A 116 6.28 4.76 -0.08
CA GLU A 116 7.50 5.35 0.45
C GLU A 116 7.59 5.13 1.96
N SER A 117 6.51 5.46 2.68
CA SER A 117 6.44 5.24 4.13
C SER A 117 6.62 3.77 4.52
N GLY A 118 6.04 2.83 3.76
CA GLY A 118 6.23 1.40 3.98
C GLY A 118 7.68 0.95 3.81
N ARG A 119 8.42 1.52 2.84
CA ARG A 119 9.85 1.25 2.66
C ARG A 119 10.70 1.82 3.79
N GLU A 120 10.40 3.03 4.25
CA GLU A 120 11.08 3.65 5.39
C GLU A 120 10.90 2.81 6.68
N TRP A 121 9.66 2.36 6.91
CA TRP A 121 9.34 1.43 7.98
C TRP A 121 10.09 0.10 7.85
N ALA A 122 10.10 -0.52 6.68
CA ALA A 122 10.79 -1.79 6.49
C ALA A 122 12.31 -1.63 6.75
N ALA A 123 12.90 -0.53 6.30
CA ALA A 123 14.32 -0.24 6.45
C ALA A 123 14.74 0.12 7.88
N SER A 124 13.93 0.90 8.60
CA SER A 124 14.34 1.52 9.87
C SER A 124 13.40 1.27 11.04
N GLY A 125 12.14 0.94 10.75
CA GLY A 125 11.04 0.81 11.73
C GLY A 125 10.39 2.14 12.06
N VAL A 126 10.86 3.25 11.48
CA VAL A 126 10.30 4.58 11.71
C VAL A 126 10.08 5.33 10.39
N PRO A 127 9.02 6.16 10.28
CA PRO A 127 7.92 6.25 11.24
C PRO A 127 7.15 4.92 11.35
N GLU A 128 6.54 4.67 12.51
CA GLU A 128 5.69 3.51 12.72
C GLU A 128 4.45 3.59 11.82
N LEU A 129 3.98 2.45 11.30
CA LEU A 129 2.81 2.41 10.42
C LEU A 129 1.55 2.85 11.18
N SER A 130 1.43 2.44 12.44
CA SER A 130 0.33 2.83 13.33
C SER A 130 0.34 4.33 13.63
N GLN A 131 1.52 4.93 13.81
CA GLN A 131 1.65 6.38 13.99
C GLN A 131 1.18 7.13 12.73
N LEU A 132 1.68 6.74 11.56
CA LEU A 132 1.30 7.38 10.31
C LEU A 132 -0.20 7.24 10.03
N TYR A 133 -0.79 6.08 10.35
CA TYR A 133 -2.23 5.90 10.30
C TYR A 133 -2.97 6.90 11.20
N ALA A 134 -2.54 7.07 12.46
CA ALA A 134 -3.17 8.01 13.39
C ALA A 134 -3.10 9.45 12.86
N GLU A 135 -1.96 9.87 12.32
CA GLU A 135 -1.80 11.20 11.70
C GLU A 135 -2.70 11.42 10.49
N VAL A 136 -2.99 10.36 9.73
CA VAL A 136 -3.88 10.40 8.57
C VAL A 136 -5.35 10.39 8.99
N ALA A 137 -5.71 9.64 10.03
CA ALA A 137 -7.08 9.52 10.51
C ALA A 137 -7.62 10.81 11.14
N GLU A 138 -6.75 11.68 11.65
CA GLU A 138 -7.10 12.98 12.24
C GLU A 138 -7.24 14.14 11.22
N ALA A 139 -7.00 13.89 9.93
CA ALA A 139 -6.81 14.92 8.90
C ALA A 139 -8.02 15.30 8.05
#